data_AF-A0A1G3BRX0-F1
#
_entry.id   AF-A0A1G3BRX0-F1
#
_cell.length_a   1.000
_cell.length_b   1.000
_cell.length_c   1.000
_cell.angle_alpha   90.00
_cell.angle_beta   90.00
_cell.angle_gamma   90.00
#
_symmetry.space_group_name_H-M   'P 1'
#
loop_
_entity.id
_entity.type
_entity.pdbx_description
1 polymer ?
#
loop_
_entity_poly.entity_id
_entity_poly.type
_entity_poly.pdbx_seq_one_letter_code
_entity_poly.pdbx_strand_id
1 'polypeptide(L)'
;MANLKESAMAYESRSVGNIADLPKVSTELLVEDREATNEEGKTFSYKVVIANDQEFRVPASVLKSLKAILEDNPKLQFFKVKKTGAGMATEYTVIPLA
;
A
#
# COMPACT_ATOMS: atom_id res chain seq x y z
N MET A 1 26.65 6.43 -18.27
CA MET A 1 25.42 7.06 -18.78
C MET A 1 24.74 6.03 -19.65
N ALA A 2 23.60 5.49 -19.22
CA ALA A 2 22.84 4.52 -20.00
C ALA A 2 21.97 5.26 -21.02
N ASN A 3 21.85 4.72 -22.23
CA ASN A 3 20.94 5.29 -23.25
C ASN A 3 19.49 4.89 -22.93
N LEU A 4 18.51 5.60 -23.53
CA LEU A 4 17.08 5.38 -23.26
C LEU A 4 16.65 3.91 -23.45
N LYS A 5 17.27 3.18 -24.37
CA LYS A 5 17.01 1.77 -24.64
C LYS A 5 17.49 0.88 -23.48
N GLU A 6 18.68 1.14 -22.94
CA GLU A 6 19.21 0.43 -21.77
C GLU A 6 18.39 0.71 -20.51
N SER A 7 17.95 1.95 -20.31
CA SER A 7 17.07 2.31 -19.20
C SER A 7 15.68 1.69 -19.32
N ALA A 8 15.11 1.60 -20.54
CA ALA A 8 13.82 0.95 -20.76
C ALA A 8 13.87 -0.57 -20.58
N MET A 9 14.98 -1.22 -20.96
CA MET A 9 15.14 -2.67 -20.79
C MET A 9 15.44 -3.08 -19.35
N ALA A 10 16.06 -2.21 -18.55
CA ALA A 10 16.27 -2.42 -17.12
C ALA A 10 15.06 -2.00 -16.26
N TYR A 11 13.99 -1.48 -16.87
CA TYR A 11 12.79 -1.05 -16.16
C TYR A 11 11.97 -2.26 -15.72
N GLU A 12 12.15 -2.69 -14.47
CA GLU A 12 11.22 -3.59 -13.82
C GLU A 12 9.96 -2.80 -13.42
N SER A 13 8.89 -2.95 -14.19
CA SER A 13 7.58 -2.41 -13.82
C SER A 13 7.06 -3.15 -12.59
N ARG A 14 7.41 -2.68 -11.40
CA ARG A 14 6.83 -3.18 -10.15
C ARG A 14 5.38 -2.71 -10.05
N SER A 15 4.48 -3.56 -10.53
CA SER A 15 3.04 -3.33 -10.40
C SER A 15 2.61 -3.68 -8.99
N VAL A 16 2.72 -2.71 -8.08
CA VAL A 16 2.24 -2.86 -6.70
C VAL A 16 0.76 -2.47 -6.68
N GLY A 17 -0.10 -3.40 -6.27
CA GLY A 17 -1.54 -3.15 -6.12
C GLY A 17 -1.82 -2.16 -5.00
N ASN A 18 -3.06 -1.69 -4.88
CA ASN A 18 -3.47 -0.87 -3.73
C ASN A 18 -4.17 -1.73 -2.69
N ILE A 19 -3.88 -1.55 -1.40
CA ILE A 19 -4.60 -2.28 -0.33
C ILE A 19 -6.14 -2.09 -0.39
N ALA A 20 -6.62 -1.00 -1.01
CA ALA A 20 -8.04 -0.77 -1.25
C ALA A 20 -8.67 -1.71 -2.29
N ASP A 21 -7.87 -2.42 -3.08
CA ASP A 21 -8.33 -3.41 -4.05
C ASP A 21 -8.64 -4.76 -3.38
N LEU A 22 -8.15 -4.96 -2.14
CA LEU A 22 -8.44 -6.17 -1.37
C LEU A 22 -9.84 -6.07 -0.73
N PRO A 23 -10.72 -7.06 -0.95
CA PRO A 23 -12.07 -7.07 -0.36
C PRO A 23 -12.04 -7.22 1.16
N LYS A 24 -11.00 -7.86 1.70
CA LYS A 24 -10.80 -8.15 3.11
C LYS A 24 -9.30 -8.24 3.39
N VAL A 25 -8.86 -7.61 4.47
CA VAL A 25 -7.46 -7.57 4.92
C VAL A 25 -7.41 -8.02 6.37
N SER A 26 -6.48 -8.92 6.70
CA SER A 26 -6.22 -9.33 8.08
C SER A 26 -5.26 -8.36 8.76
N THR A 27 -5.51 -8.03 10.03
CA THR A 27 -4.59 -7.23 10.86
C THR A 27 -3.30 -7.96 11.21
N GLU A 28 -3.29 -9.29 11.03
CA GLU A 28 -2.13 -10.16 11.26
C GLU A 28 -1.20 -10.27 10.02
N LEU A 29 -1.53 -9.62 8.90
CA LEU A 29 -0.65 -9.63 7.73
C LEU A 29 0.67 -8.93 8.06
N LEU A 30 1.76 -9.57 7.65
CA LEU A 30 3.09 -8.99 7.78
C LEU A 30 3.24 -7.82 6.82
N VAL A 31 3.70 -6.69 7.37
CA VAL A 31 4.01 -5.48 6.61
C VAL A 31 5.51 -5.48 6.32
N GLU A 32 5.86 -5.35 5.05
CA GLU A 32 7.24 -5.22 4.59
C GLU A 32 7.52 -3.77 4.19
N ASP A 33 8.72 -3.30 4.52
CA ASP A 33 9.25 -2.05 4.01
C ASP A 33 9.96 -2.29 2.68
N ARG A 34 9.52 -1.57 1.64
CA ARG A 34 10.15 -1.59 0.31
C ARG A 34 10.64 -0.20 -0.03
N GLU A 35 11.71 -0.15 -0.79
CA GLU A 35 12.28 1.10 -1.30
C GLU A 35 12.08 1.16 -2.82
N ALA A 36 11.74 2.35 -3.31
CA ALA A 36 11.73 2.64 -4.73
C ALA A 36 12.38 4.00 -4.97
N THR A 37 13.03 4.12 -6.11
CA THR A 37 13.63 5.39 -6.56
C THR A 37 12.65 6.04 -7.53
N ASN A 38 12.27 7.29 -7.26
CA ASN A 38 11.44 8.06 -8.19
C ASN A 38 12.29 8.59 -9.37
N GLU A 39 11.63 9.17 -10.39
CA GLU A 39 12.31 9.72 -11.57
C GLU A 39 13.29 10.86 -11.26
N GLU A 40 13.18 11.50 -10.07
CA GLU A 40 14.13 12.50 -9.59
C GLU A 40 15.37 11.90 -8.89
N GLY A 41 15.48 10.57 -8.81
CA GLY A 41 16.57 9.89 -8.10
C GLY A 41 16.43 9.87 -6.59
N LYS A 42 15.27 10.25 -6.03
CA LYS A 42 14.98 10.17 -4.60
C LYS A 42 14.45 8.78 -4.26
N THR A 43 15.15 8.09 -3.37
CA THR A 43 14.65 6.88 -2.74
C THR A 43 13.53 7.23 -1.77
N PHE A 44 12.37 6.60 -1.94
CA PHE A 44 11.28 6.65 -0.99
C PHE A 44 10.97 5.24 -0.51
N SER A 45 10.77 5.11 0.81
CA SER A 45 10.27 3.88 1.40
C SER A 45 8.75 3.87 1.39
N TYR A 46 8.17 2.71 1.14
CA TYR A 46 6.74 2.46 1.20
C TYR A 46 6.49 1.09 1.79
N LYS A 47 5.38 0.97 2.50
CA LYS A 47 4.97 -0.28 3.13
C LYS A 47 4.08 -1.08 2.19
N VAL A 48 4.32 -2.38 2.13
CA VAL A 48 3.50 -3.34 1.37
C VAL A 48 3.07 -4.49 2.26
N VAL A 49 1.95 -5.11 1.91
CA VAL A 49 1.53 -6.42 2.42
C VAL A 49 1.44 -7.38 1.25
N ILE A 50 1.75 -8.65 1.51
CA ILE A 50 1.60 -9.72 0.52
C ILE A 50 0.26 -10.40 0.77
N ALA A 51 -0.61 -10.41 -0.24
CA ALA A 51 -1.87 -11.14 -0.21
C ALA A 51 -2.10 -11.78 -1.58
N ASN A 52 -2.56 -13.04 -1.63
CA ASN A 52 -2.76 -13.78 -2.88
C ASN A 52 -1.52 -13.76 -3.81
N ASP A 53 -0.31 -13.92 -3.23
CA ASP A 53 0.97 -13.87 -3.94
C ASP A 53 1.24 -12.54 -4.70
N GLN A 54 0.53 -11.47 -4.32
CA GLN A 54 0.68 -10.14 -4.90
C GLN A 54 0.99 -9.09 -3.81
N GLU A 55 1.85 -8.12 -4.15
CA GLU A 55 2.19 -7.00 -3.28
C GLU A 55 1.12 -5.90 -3.37
N PHE A 56 0.64 -5.46 -2.21
CA PHE A 56 -0.30 -4.36 -2.08
C PHE A 56 0.28 -3.25 -1.21
N ARG A 57 0.38 -2.05 -1.78
CA ARG A 57 0.86 -0.87 -1.08
C ARG A 57 -0.12 -0.46 0.00
N VAL A 58 0.41 -0.16 1.18
CA VAL A 58 -0.31 0.38 2.32
C VAL A 58 -0.01 1.88 2.48
N PRO A 59 -0.97 2.77 2.19
CA PRO A 59 -0.80 4.20 2.45
C PRO A 59 -0.67 4.50 3.95
N ALA A 60 0.10 5.53 4.29
CA ALA A 60 0.25 5.97 5.68
C ALA A 60 -1.10 6.39 6.33
N SER A 61 -2.04 6.91 5.54
CA SER A 61 -3.40 7.25 6.00
C SER A 61 -4.20 6.03 6.47
N VAL A 62 -4.02 4.89 5.81
CA VAL A 62 -4.63 3.61 6.21
C VAL A 62 -4.07 3.16 7.55
N LEU A 63 -2.74 3.19 7.73
CA LEU A 63 -2.09 2.83 8.99
C LEU A 63 -2.52 3.72 10.16
N LYS A 64 -2.60 5.04 9.93
CA LYS A 64 -3.05 5.99 10.94
C LYS A 64 -4.50 5.71 11.38
N SER A 65 -5.38 5.43 10.41
CA SER A 65 -6.79 5.13 10.69
C SER A 65 -6.96 3.78 11.38
N LEU A 66 -6.23 2.76 10.93
CA LEU A 66 -6.25 1.43 11.52
C LEU A 66 -5.73 1.45 12.96
N LYS A 67 -4.70 2.25 13.26
CA LYS A 67 -4.20 2.44 14.63
C LYS A 67 -5.31 2.93 15.56
N ALA A 68 -6.01 4.01 15.19
CA ALA A 68 -7.10 4.55 16.02
C ALA A 68 -8.20 3.51 16.27
N ILE A 69 -8.57 2.74 15.24
CA ILE A 69 -9.56 1.67 15.34
C ILE A 69 -9.09 0.55 16.28
N LEU A 70 -7.82 0.16 16.23
CA LEU A 70 -7.25 -0.88 17.10
C LEU A 70 -7.06 -0.41 18.54
N GLU A 71 -6.84 0.90 18.77
CA GLU A 71 -6.83 1.48 20.11
C GLU A 71 -8.21 1.36 20.78
N ASP A 72 -9.29 1.54 20.02
CA ASP A 72 -10.68 1.37 20.51
C ASP A 72 -11.14 -0.10 20.53
N ASN A 73 -10.69 -0.91 19.55
CA ASN A 73 -11.05 -2.32 19.40
C ASN A 73 -9.80 -3.19 19.10
N PRO A 74 -9.03 -3.58 20.12
CA PRO A 74 -7.80 -4.35 19.95
C PRO A 74 -8.03 -5.79 19.47
N LYS A 75 -9.29 -6.24 19.40
CA LYS A 75 -9.67 -7.58 18.93
C LYS A 75 -10.05 -7.60 17.45
N LEU A 76 -9.99 -6.46 16.76
CA LEU A 76 -10.31 -6.42 15.33
C LEU A 76 -9.33 -7.30 14.56
N GLN A 77 -9.88 -8.30 13.85
CA GLN A 77 -9.08 -9.22 13.04
C GLN A 77 -9.07 -8.83 11.56
N PHE A 78 -10.12 -8.17 11.09
CA PHE A 78 -10.32 -7.92 9.67
C PHE A 78 -10.83 -6.51 9.41
N PHE A 79 -10.41 -5.96 8.28
CA PHE A 79 -10.90 -4.68 7.80
C PHE A 79 -10.93 -4.67 6.27
N LYS A 80 -11.57 -3.66 5.70
CA LYS A 80 -11.46 -3.31 4.28
C LYS A 80 -11.08 -1.85 4.16
N VAL A 81 -10.43 -1.49 3.05
CA VAL A 81 -10.11 -0.10 2.74
C VAL A 81 -10.97 0.35 1.59
N LYS A 82 -11.69 1.45 1.75
CA LYS A 82 -12.42 2.10 0.68
C LYS A 82 -11.59 3.28 0.18
N LYS A 83 -11.23 3.26 -1.09
CA LYS A 83 -10.64 4.41 -1.78
C LYS A 83 -11.77 5.24 -2.39
N THR A 84 -11.74 6.55 -2.18
CA THR A 84 -12.66 7.50 -2.82
C THR A 84 -11.87 8.66 -3.42
N GLY A 85 -12.43 9.30 -4.46
CA GLY A 85 -11.76 10.38 -5.18
C GLY A 85 -10.74 9.91 -6.24
N ALA A 86 -10.09 10.89 -6.87
CA ALA A 86 -9.10 10.67 -7.92
C ALA A 86 -7.97 11.71 -7.84
N GLY A 87 -6.77 11.35 -8.32
CA GLY A 87 -5.60 12.24 -8.31
C GLY A 87 -5.23 12.69 -6.89
N MET A 88 -5.05 14.00 -6.71
CA MET A 88 -4.68 14.60 -5.42
C MET A 88 -5.80 14.54 -4.37
N ALA A 89 -7.06 14.33 -4.77
CA ALA A 89 -8.20 14.21 -3.87
C ALA A 89 -8.50 12.76 -3.46
N THR A 90 -7.51 11.87 -3.53
CA THR A 90 -7.68 10.47 -3.14
C THR A 90 -7.72 10.34 -1.63
N GLU A 91 -8.84 9.82 -1.12
CA GLU A 91 -9.03 9.53 0.29
C GLU A 91 -9.17 8.02 0.53
N TYR A 92 -8.59 7.54 1.64
CA TYR A 92 -8.65 6.14 2.05
C TYR A 92 -9.37 6.05 3.39
N THR A 93 -10.49 5.33 3.42
CA THR A 93 -11.28 5.08 4.62
C THR A 93 -11.10 3.63 5.04
N VAL A 94 -10.68 3.39 6.28
CA VAL A 94 -10.61 2.04 6.85
C VAL A 94 -11.97 1.69 7.46
N ILE A 95 -12.53 0.57 7.05
CA ILE A 95 -13.83 0.07 7.51
C ILE A 95 -13.59 -1.25 8.24
N PRO A 96 -13.76 -1.31 9.57
CA PRO A 96 -13.68 -2.54 10.34
C PRO A 96 -14.69 -3.58 9.81
N LEU A 97 -14.28 -4.85 9.78
CA LEU A 97 -15.17 -5.96 9.49
C LEU A 97 -15.31 -6.81 10.76
N ALA A 98 -16.55 -7.12 11.12
CA ALA A 98 -16.86 -8.03 12.23
C ALA A 98 -16.53 -9.48 11.90
#